data_AF-A0A453J695-F1
#
_entry.id   AF-A0A453J695-F1
#
_cell.length_a   1.000
_cell.length_b   1.000
_cell.length_c   1.000
_cell.angle_alpha   90.00
_cell.angle_beta   90.00
_cell.angle_gamma   90.00
#
_symmetry.space_group_name_H-M   'P 1'
#
loop_
_entity.id
_entity.type
_entity.pdbx_description
1 polymer ?
#
loop_
_entity_poly.entity_id
_entity_poly.type
_entity_poly.pdbx_seq_one_letter_code
_entity_poly.pdbx_strand_id
1 'polypeptide(L)'
;MLLVDAAKNLGFERSPPAYLSLKSHRRLIRTALLRGVSYASGGAGILDSTGAGNNIPLSKQVEYFHSTRAAMEAKLGSGVVTDLLAESFFLIGIGSNDLIQFVTAKNKSATQSDVAALY
;
A
#
# COMPACT_ATOMS: atom_id res chain seq x y z
N MET A 1 -5.86 0.39 13.07
CA MET A 1 -6.94 -0.43 13.66
C MET A 1 -7.68 -1.22 12.58
N LEU A 2 -8.19 -0.57 11.52
CA LEU A 2 -8.96 -1.20 10.42
C LEU A 2 -8.37 -2.48 9.78
N LEU A 3 -7.04 -2.58 9.63
CA LEU A 3 -6.40 -3.75 9.00
C LEU A 3 -6.40 -5.02 9.85
N VAL A 4 -6.46 -4.89 11.18
CA VAL A 4 -6.42 -6.05 12.09
C VAL A 4 -7.75 -6.78 12.09
N ASP A 5 -8.86 -6.03 12.10
CA ASP A 5 -10.20 -6.60 12.16
C ASP A 5 -10.61 -7.21 10.81
N ALA A 6 -10.23 -6.57 9.69
CA ALA A 6 -10.43 -7.14 8.36
C ALA A 6 -9.74 -8.51 8.20
N ALA A 7 -8.49 -8.64 8.67
CA ALA A 7 -7.75 -9.90 8.59
C ALA A 7 -8.42 -11.02 9.43
N LYS A 8 -8.88 -10.70 10.64
CA LYS A 8 -9.60 -11.65 11.50
C LYS A 8 -10.91 -12.13 10.90
N ASN A 9 -11.68 -11.22 10.28
CA ASN A 9 -12.92 -11.57 9.60
C ASN A 9 -12.69 -12.49 8.38
N LEU A 10 -11.49 -12.45 7.79
CA LEU A 10 -11.06 -13.34 6.71
C LEU A 10 -10.41 -14.64 7.23
N GLY A 11 -10.45 -14.90 8.55
CA GLY A 11 -9.91 -16.11 9.18
C GLY A 11 -8.41 -16.08 9.49
N PHE A 12 -7.74 -14.93 9.31
CA PHE A 12 -6.33 -14.80 9.67
C PHE A 12 -6.14 -14.35 11.12
N GLU A 13 -5.14 -14.88 11.82
CA GLU A 13 -4.80 -14.44 13.18
C GLU A 13 -4.43 -12.95 13.27
N ARG A 14 -3.83 -12.42 12.21
CA ARG A 14 -3.34 -11.03 12.11
C ARG A 14 -3.19 -10.62 10.64
N SER A 15 -2.98 -9.32 10.41
CA SER A 15 -2.70 -8.81 9.07
C SER A 15 -1.42 -9.40 8.48
N PRO A 16 -1.32 -9.53 7.14
CA PRO A 16 -0.11 -9.96 6.48
C PRO A 16 1.10 -9.09 6.85
N PRO A 17 2.30 -9.67 6.98
CA PRO A 17 3.51 -8.93 7.31
C PRO A 17 3.95 -8.01 6.16
N ALA A 18 4.68 -6.94 6.50
CA ALA A 18 5.14 -5.94 5.55
C ALA A 18 6.20 -6.49 4.57
N TYR A 19 6.07 -6.14 3.29
CA TYR A 19 6.94 -6.57 2.18
C TYR A 19 8.43 -6.37 2.48
N LEU A 20 8.83 -5.17 2.94
CA LEU A 20 10.23 -4.86 3.19
C LEU A 20 10.83 -5.70 4.31
N SER A 21 10.04 -6.05 5.33
CA SER A 21 10.46 -6.97 6.40
C SER A 21 10.64 -8.40 5.88
N LEU A 22 9.79 -8.86 4.97
CA LEU A 22 9.94 -10.18 4.36
C LEU A 22 11.14 -10.28 3.42
N LYS A 23 11.36 -9.24 2.61
CA LYS A 23 12.44 -9.16 1.64
C LYS A 23 13.81 -9.19 2.32
N SER A 24 13.99 -8.40 3.38
CA SER A 24 15.24 -8.36 4.15
C SER A 24 15.61 -9.71 4.77
N HIS A 25 14.61 -10.49 5.19
CA HIS A 25 14.81 -11.81 5.80
C HIS A 25 14.75 -12.98 4.81
N ARG A 26 14.67 -12.74 3.49
CA ARG A 26 14.52 -13.79 2.45
C ARG A 26 13.33 -14.73 2.68
N ARG A 27 12.27 -14.25 3.33
CA ARG A 27 11.05 -15.03 3.63
C ARG A 27 9.89 -14.76 2.68
N LEU A 28 10.08 -13.84 1.73
CA LEU A 28 9.01 -13.31 0.86
C LEU A 28 8.13 -14.40 0.24
N ILE A 29 8.70 -15.35 -0.50
CA ILE A 29 7.90 -16.33 -1.24
C ILE A 29 7.15 -17.29 -0.32
N ARG A 30 7.82 -17.80 0.72
CA ARG A 30 7.18 -18.70 1.69
C ARG A 30 6.00 -18.01 2.37
N THR A 31 6.18 -16.74 2.78
CA THR A 31 5.13 -16.01 3.48
C THR A 31 4.02 -15.56 2.54
N ALA A 32 4.33 -15.15 1.31
CA ALA A 32 3.34 -14.78 0.31
C ALA A 32 2.33 -15.92 0.07
N LEU A 33 2.82 -17.16 -0.04
CA LEU A 33 1.99 -18.35 -0.28
C LEU A 33 1.15 -18.79 0.93
N LEU A 34 1.57 -18.49 2.16
CA LEU A 34 0.93 -19.00 3.37
C LEU A 34 0.07 -17.97 4.11
N ARG A 35 0.43 -16.69 4.01
CA ARG A 35 -0.12 -15.61 4.85
C ARG A 35 -0.35 -14.31 4.09
N GLY A 36 -0.07 -14.27 2.79
CA GLY A 36 -0.08 -13.04 2.01
C GLY A 36 1.05 -12.06 2.38
N VAL A 37 1.01 -10.87 1.79
CA VAL A 37 2.01 -9.80 1.98
C VAL A 37 1.29 -8.46 2.06
N SER A 38 1.72 -7.59 2.99
CA SER A 38 1.28 -6.20 3.04
C SER A 38 2.29 -5.29 2.34
N TYR A 39 1.80 -4.53 1.34
CA TYR A 39 2.59 -3.51 0.63
C TYR A 39 2.29 -2.09 1.15
N ALA A 40 1.34 -1.96 2.07
CA ALA A 40 0.83 -0.68 2.54
C ALA A 40 1.90 0.15 3.27
N SER A 41 1.80 1.47 3.13
CA SER A 41 2.60 2.44 3.85
C SER A 41 1.72 3.54 4.43
N GLY A 42 1.95 3.87 5.71
CA GLY A 42 1.24 4.96 6.37
C GLY A 42 1.52 6.31 5.69
N GLY A 43 0.51 7.16 5.57
CA GLY A 43 0.64 8.47 4.94
C GLY A 43 0.74 8.46 3.41
N ALA A 44 0.70 7.29 2.76
CA ALA A 44 0.72 7.18 1.31
C ALA A 44 -0.60 7.66 0.67
N GLY A 45 -0.48 8.31 -0.47
CA GLY A 45 -1.59 8.64 -1.35
C GLY A 45 -1.56 7.87 -2.67
N ILE A 46 -2.55 8.14 -3.52
CA ILE A 46 -2.58 7.74 -4.92
C ILE A 46 -1.47 8.47 -5.68
N LEU A 47 -1.30 9.76 -5.40
CA LEU A 47 -0.26 10.58 -6.03
C LEU A 47 1.09 10.37 -5.35
N ASP A 48 2.15 10.24 -6.14
CA ASP A 48 3.52 10.13 -5.63
C ASP A 48 3.97 11.37 -4.85
N SER A 49 3.35 12.52 -5.12
CA SER A 49 3.59 13.77 -4.39
C SER A 49 2.99 13.79 -2.98
N THR A 50 2.03 12.91 -2.69
CA THR A 50 1.34 12.88 -1.39
C THR A 50 2.30 12.35 -0.33
N GLY A 51 2.74 13.23 0.57
CA GLY A 51 3.69 12.88 1.64
C GLY A 51 5.07 12.43 1.15
N ALA A 52 5.48 12.87 -0.05
CA ALA A 52 6.73 12.49 -0.70
C ALA A 52 7.94 12.52 0.26
N GLY A 53 8.76 11.46 0.20
CA GLY A 53 9.94 11.26 1.06
C GLY A 53 9.66 10.60 2.42
N ASN A 54 8.40 10.54 2.87
CA ASN A 54 8.04 9.97 4.17
C ASN A 54 7.20 8.69 4.09
N ASN A 55 6.85 8.25 2.88
CA ASN A 55 6.04 7.07 2.65
C ASN A 55 6.49 6.30 1.40
N ILE A 56 5.84 5.16 1.16
CA ILE A 56 5.94 4.40 -0.09
C ILE A 56 4.65 4.70 -0.88
N PRO A 57 4.71 5.47 -1.98
CA PRO A 57 3.50 5.84 -2.72
C PRO A 57 2.88 4.65 -3.41
N LEU A 58 1.60 4.76 -3.81
CA LEU A 58 0.84 3.64 -4.40
C LEU A 58 1.56 3.01 -5.60
N SER A 59 2.15 3.82 -6.48
CA SER A 59 2.97 3.36 -7.62
C SER A 59 4.03 2.35 -7.17
N LYS A 60 4.79 2.69 -6.12
CA LYS A 60 5.84 1.85 -5.55
C LYS A 60 5.28 0.62 -4.84
N GLN A 61 4.12 0.73 -4.19
CA GLN A 61 3.44 -0.43 -3.60
C GLN A 61 3.04 -1.45 -4.68
N VAL A 62 2.54 -0.98 -5.83
CA VAL A 62 2.22 -1.83 -6.99
C VAL A 62 3.48 -2.47 -7.58
N GLU A 63 4.60 -1.75 -7.67
CA GLU A 63 5.89 -2.33 -8.09
C GLU A 63 6.36 -3.45 -7.15
N TYR A 64 6.16 -3.30 -5.83
CA TYR A 64 6.47 -4.35 -4.87
C TYR A 64 5.57 -5.57 -5.03
N PHE A 65 4.28 -5.38 -5.29
CA PHE A 65 3.38 -6.47 -5.64
C PHE A 65 3.83 -7.20 -6.92
N HIS A 66 4.15 -6.45 -7.98
CA HIS A 66 4.67 -7.00 -9.23
C HIS A 66 5.96 -7.81 -8.99
N SER A 67 6.87 -7.29 -8.15
CA SER A 67 8.11 -8.00 -7.80
C SER A 67 7.84 -9.32 -7.06
N THR A 68 6.87 -9.34 -6.14
CA THR A 68 6.46 -10.58 -5.45
C THR A 68 5.85 -11.57 -6.43
N ARG A 69 4.95 -11.12 -7.31
CA ARG A 69 4.35 -11.95 -8.37
C ARG A 69 5.44 -12.58 -9.23
N ALA A 70 6.34 -11.78 -9.79
CA ALA A 70 7.42 -12.28 -10.65
C ALA A 70 8.30 -13.32 -9.93
N ALA A 71 8.61 -13.10 -8.65
CA ALA A 71 9.39 -14.04 -7.86
C ALA A 71 8.62 -15.32 -7.48
N MET A 72 7.29 -15.27 -7.39
CA MET A 72 6.44 -16.46 -7.27
C MET A 72 6.38 -17.22 -8.60
N GLU A 73 6.23 -16.52 -9.73
CA GLU A 73 6.18 -17.11 -11.07
C GLU A 73 7.48 -17.82 -11.40
N ALA A 74 8.62 -17.23 -11.04
CA ALA A 74 9.94 -17.85 -11.19
C ALA A 74 10.09 -19.16 -10.38
N LYS A 75 9.31 -19.35 -9.31
CA LYS A 75 9.38 -20.53 -8.45
C LYS A 75 8.33 -21.59 -8.79
N LEU A 76 7.12 -21.17 -9.15
CA LEU A 76 5.94 -22.04 -9.27
C LEU A 76 5.40 -22.14 -10.71
N GLY A 77 5.81 -21.26 -11.61
CA GLY A 77 5.25 -21.10 -12.94
C GLY A 77 4.10 -20.09 -12.99
N SER A 78 3.92 -19.47 -14.16
CA SER A 78 2.95 -18.38 -14.37
C SER A 78 1.49 -18.82 -14.25
N GLY A 79 1.15 -20.02 -14.75
CA GLY A 79 -0.22 -20.57 -14.66
C GLY A 79 -0.66 -20.72 -13.20
N VAL A 80 0.15 -21.41 -12.39
CA VAL A 80 -0.11 -21.64 -10.96
C VAL A 80 -0.28 -20.32 -10.19
N VAL A 81 0.56 -19.33 -10.47
CA VAL A 81 0.46 -18.03 -9.80
C VAL A 81 -0.77 -17.25 -10.26
N THR A 82 -1.16 -17.36 -11.52
CA THR A 82 -2.37 -16.73 -12.04
C THR A 82 -3.62 -17.27 -11.34
N ASP A 83 -3.74 -18.60 -11.22
CA ASP A 83 -4.86 -19.24 -10.53
C ASP A 83 -4.89 -18.85 -9.04
N LEU A 84 -3.73 -18.90 -8.37
CA LEU A 84 -3.62 -18.50 -6.96
C LEU A 84 -4.01 -17.03 -6.73
N LEU A 85 -3.63 -16.12 -7.63
CA LEU A 85 -4.02 -14.71 -7.52
C LEU A 85 -5.51 -14.50 -7.84
N ALA A 86 -6.10 -15.30 -8.73
CA ALA A 86 -7.53 -15.24 -9.04
C ALA A 86 -8.40 -15.66 -7.85
N GLU A 87 -7.92 -16.59 -7.02
CA GLU A 87 -8.58 -17.03 -5.79
C GLU A 87 -8.22 -16.17 -4.55
N SER A 88 -7.29 -15.22 -4.70
CA SER A 88 -6.83 -14.37 -3.61
C SER A 88 -7.75 -13.18 -3.34
N PHE A 89 -7.80 -12.73 -2.08
CA PHE A 89 -8.44 -11.48 -1.70
C PHE A 89 -7.45 -10.31 -1.66
N PHE A 90 -7.86 -9.15 -2.17
CA PHE A 90 -7.05 -7.92 -2.17
C PHE A 90 -7.77 -6.81 -1.39
N LEU A 91 -7.07 -6.22 -0.43
CA LEU A 91 -7.55 -5.05 0.31
C LEU A 91 -6.74 -3.81 -0.08
N ILE A 92 -7.42 -2.80 -0.61
CA ILE A 92 -6.81 -1.54 -1.05
C ILE A 92 -7.43 -0.40 -0.24
N GLY A 93 -6.61 0.27 0.57
CA GLY A 93 -6.98 1.46 1.32
C GLY A 93 -6.00 2.59 1.03
N ILE A 94 -6.40 3.52 0.16
CA ILE A 94 -5.57 4.62 -0.35
C ILE A 94 -6.47 5.81 -0.71
N GLY A 95 -5.92 7.01 -0.94
CA GLY A 95 -6.67 8.18 -1.42
C GLY A 95 -7.04 9.20 -0.34
N SER A 96 -7.21 8.77 0.91
CA SER A 96 -7.58 9.68 2.02
C SER A 96 -6.53 10.76 2.27
N ASN A 97 -5.24 10.41 2.17
CA ASN A 97 -4.15 11.36 2.35
C ASN A 97 -4.09 12.39 1.22
N ASP A 98 -4.46 12.03 -0.02
CA ASP A 98 -4.54 12.97 -1.14
C ASP A 98 -5.62 14.02 -0.88
N LEU A 99 -6.79 13.59 -0.38
CA LEU A 99 -7.87 14.51 -0.02
C LEU A 99 -7.46 15.45 1.12
N ILE A 100 -6.82 14.93 2.17
CA ILE A 100 -6.32 15.75 3.29
C ILE A 100 -5.31 16.78 2.79
N GLN A 101 -4.37 16.37 1.92
CA GLN A 101 -3.38 17.28 1.36
C GLN A 101 -4.03 18.36 0.50
N PHE A 102 -5.00 18.00 -0.34
CA PHE A 102 -5.76 18.93 -1.18
C PHE A 102 -6.51 19.98 -0.35
N VAL A 103 -7.26 19.55 0.67
CA VAL A 103 -8.02 20.48 1.55
C VAL A 103 -7.07 21.39 2.32
N THR A 104 -5.96 20.86 2.83
CA THR A 104 -4.94 21.64 3.54
C THR A 104 -4.30 22.69 2.63
N ALA A 105 -3.99 22.35 1.38
CA ALA A 105 -3.45 23.27 0.41
C ALA A 105 -4.46 24.40 0.09
N LYS A 106 -5.73 24.07 -0.13
CA LYS A 106 -6.79 25.08 -0.33
C LYS A 106 -6.91 26.06 0.82
N ASN A 107 -6.90 25.56 2.06
CA ASN A 107 -6.99 26.42 3.24
C ASN A 107 -5.79 27.37 3.37
N LYS A 108 -4.59 26.93 2.98
CA LYS A 108 -3.39 27.79 2.93
C LYS A 108 -3.50 28.86 1.82
N SER A 109 -4.09 28.51 0.68
CA SER A 109 -4.30 29.46 -0.41
C SER A 109 -5.32 30.53 -0.05
N ALA A 110 -6.40 30.18 0.66
CA ALA A 110 -7.40 31.14 1.15
C ALA A 110 -6.80 32.12 2.18
N THR A 111 -6.02 31.62 3.15
CA THR A 111 -5.37 32.52 4.11
C THR A 111 -4.33 33.43 3.45
N GLN A 112 -3.59 32.95 2.45
CA GLN A 112 -2.61 33.78 1.75
C GLN A 112 -3.26 34.85 0.85
N SER A 113 -4.40 34.57 0.22
CA SER A 113 -5.15 35.60 -0.52
C SER A 113 -5.73 36.67 0.39
N ASP A 114 -6.19 36.30 1.58
CA ASP A 114 -6.76 37.24 2.55
C ASP A 114 -5.68 38.17 3.15
N VAL A 115 -4.46 37.67 3.36
CA VAL A 115 -3.34 38.48 3.85
C VAL A 115 -2.81 39.41 2.75
N ALA A 116 -2.83 38.97 1.49
CA ALA A 116 -2.39 39.79 0.35
C ALA A 116 -3.36 40.94 0.01
N ALA A 117 -4.64 40.84 0.40
CA ALA A 117 -5.65 41.88 0.20
C ALA A 117 -5.62 43.01 1.26
N LEU A 118 -4.70 42.94 2.25
CA LEU A 118 -4.57 43.88 3.36
C LEU A 118 -3.34 44.81 3.26
N TYR A 119 -2.63 44.81 2.12
CA TYR A 119 -1.56 45.75 1.77
C TYR A 119 -1.84 46.37 0.40
#